data_AF-A0A7W6RUT3-F1
#
_entry.id   AF-A0A7W6RUT3-F1
#
_cell.length_a   1.000
_cell.length_b   1.000
_cell.length_c   1.000
_cell.angle_alpha   90.00
_cell.angle_beta   90.00
_cell.angle_gamma   90.00
#
_symmetry.space_group_name_H-M   'P 1'
#
loop_
_entity.id
_entity.type
_entity.pdbx_description
1 polymer ?
#
loop_
_entity_poly.entity_id
_entity_poly.type
_entity_poly.pdbx_seq_one_letter_code
_entity_poly.pdbx_strand_id
1 'polypeptide(L)' 'WALLASIVATCKLNDVDPVAYIDETLTAIINGHPKSRIEELMPWQFRKISSQIL' A
#
# COMPACT_ATOMS: atom_id res chain seq x y z
N TRP A 1 -2.26 -18.13 -3.05
CA TRP A 1 -2.32 -18.27 -1.58
C TRP A 1 -1.11 -17.70 -0.86
N ALA A 2 0.12 -18.20 -1.08
CA ALA A 2 1.32 -17.74 -0.35
C ALA A 2 1.62 -16.23 -0.48
N LEU A 3 1.50 -15.65 -1.68
CA LEU A 3 1.78 -14.23 -1.93
C LEU A 3 0.85 -13.28 -1.15
N LEU A 4 -0.45 -13.58 -1.13
CA LEU A 4 -1.43 -12.78 -0.39
C LEU A 4 -1.17 -12.89 1.12
N ALA A 5 -0.88 -14.08 1.62
CA ALA A 5 -0.55 -14.28 3.03
C ALA A 5 0.72 -13.51 3.43
N SER A 6 1.76 -13.49 2.58
CA SER A 6 2.97 -12.70 2.84
C SER A 6 2.69 -11.20 2.85
N ILE A 7 1.83 -10.69 1.95
CA ILE A 7 1.46 -9.26 1.93
C ILE A 7 0.70 -8.90 3.20
N VAL A 8 -0.28 -9.70 3.60
CA VAL A 8 -1.06 -9.48 4.83
C VAL A 8 -0.15 -9.52 6.06
N ALA A 9 0.81 -10.46 6.11
CA ALA A 9 1.81 -10.51 7.18
C ALA A 9 2.68 -9.25 7.21
N THR A 10 3.14 -8.76 6.06
CA THR A 10 3.91 -7.50 5.97
C THR A 10 3.09 -6.29 6.41
N CYS A 11 1.80 -6.21 6.05
CA CYS A 11 0.91 -5.14 6.51
C CYS A 11 0.76 -5.16 8.03
N LYS A 12 0.54 -6.36 8.62
CA LYS A 12 0.49 -6.54 10.07
C LYS A 12 1.78 -6.13 10.77
N LEU A 13 2.95 -6.45 10.21
CA LEU A 13 4.24 -6.05 10.78
C LEU A 13 4.48 -4.53 10.75
N ASN A 14 3.84 -3.82 9.81
CA ASN A 14 3.93 -2.37 9.69
C ASN A 14 2.76 -1.62 10.35
N ASP A 15 1.90 -2.33 11.09
CA ASP A 15 0.70 -1.79 11.72
C ASP A 15 -0.21 -1.07 10.71
N VAL A 16 -0.38 -1.68 9.53
CA VAL A 16 -1.20 -1.17 8.42
C VAL A 16 -2.37 -2.11 8.19
N ASP A 17 -3.55 -1.55 7.93
CA ASP A 17 -4.72 -2.33 7.53
C ASP A 17 -4.46 -2.99 6.15
N PRO A 18 -4.40 -4.33 6.08
CA PRO A 18 -4.11 -5.03 4.83
C PRO A 18 -5.19 -4.81 3.76
N VAL A 19 -6.45 -4.58 4.15
CA VAL A 19 -7.53 -4.37 3.18
C VAL A 19 -7.40 -2.99 2.55
N ALA A 20 -7.21 -1.95 3.37
CA ALA A 20 -6.99 -0.59 2.89
C ALA A 20 -5.74 -0.50 2.00
N TYR A 21 -4.65 -1.16 2.39
CA TYR A 21 -3.42 -1.20 1.60
C TYR A 21 -3.63 -1.78 0.19
N ILE A 22 -4.34 -2.89 0.09
CA ILE A 22 -4.60 -3.54 -1.20
C ILE A 22 -5.51 -2.67 -2.07
N ASP A 23 -6.54 -2.06 -1.48
CA ASP A 23 -7.49 -1.20 -2.19
C ASP A 23 -6.82 0.03 -2.81
N GLU A 24 -6.03 0.76 -2.01
CA GLU A 24 -5.27 1.93 -2.48
C GLU A 24 -4.18 1.55 -3.48
N THR A 25 -3.45 0.46 -3.24
CA THR A 25 -2.42 -0.03 -4.16
C THR A 25 -3.03 -0.39 -5.52
N LEU A 26 -4.16 -1.11 -5.52
CA LEU A 26 -4.86 -1.48 -6.74
C LEU A 26 -5.41 -0.24 -7.45
N THR A 27 -5.99 0.70 -6.70
CA THR A 27 -6.48 1.98 -7.21
C THR A 27 -5.35 2.78 -7.86
N ALA A 28 -4.17 2.86 -7.25
CA ALA A 28 -3.01 3.54 -7.83
C ALA A 28 -2.55 2.87 -9.13
N ILE A 29 -2.47 1.54 -9.16
CA ILE A 29 -2.10 0.78 -10.37
C ILE A 29 -3.10 1.04 -11.50
N ILE A 30 -4.40 1.01 -11.21
CA ILE A 30 -5.46 1.27 -12.20
C ILE A 30 -5.38 2.71 -12.71
N ASN A 31 -5.06 3.67 -11.85
CA ASN A 31 -4.86 5.08 -12.23
C ASN A 31 -3.54 5.33 -12.98
N GLY A 32 -2.76 4.29 -13.28
CA GLY A 32 -1.55 4.39 -14.09
C GLY A 32 -0.31 4.76 -13.29
N HIS A 33 -0.22 4.37 -12.01
CA HIS A 33 0.95 4.63 -11.18
C HIS A 33 2.24 4.20 -11.89
N PRO A 34 3.23 5.11 -12.03
CA PRO A 34 4.45 4.80 -12.75
C PRO A 34 5.24 3.72 -12.03
N LYS A 35 5.63 2.67 -12.75
CA LYS A 35 6.42 1.54 -12.21
C LYS A 35 7.72 2.00 -11.54
N SER A 36 8.27 3.14 -11.97
CA SER A 36 9.47 3.74 -11.39
C SER A 36 9.28 4.21 -9.95
N ARG A 37 8.04 4.35 -9.45
CA ARG A 37 7.70 4.81 -8.10
C ARG A 37 6.99 3.73 -7.29
N ILE A 38 7.29 2.47 -7.57
CA ILE A 38 6.71 1.33 -6.85
C ILE A 38 6.98 1.39 -5.34
N GLU A 39 8.07 2.05 -4.94
CA GLU A 39 8.44 2.30 -3.55
C GLU A 39 7.40 3.11 -2.76
N GLU A 40 6.63 3.98 -3.42
CA GLU A 40 5.53 4.75 -2.82
C GLU A 40 4.33 3.86 -2.47
N LEU A 41 4.18 2.71 -3.14
CA LEU A 41 3.13 1.73 -2.89
C LEU A 41 3.52 0.71 -1.82
N MET A 42 4.66 0.87 -1.14
CA MET A 42 5.09 -0.08 -0.11
C MET A 42 4.32 0.14 1.21
N PRO A 43 4.05 -0.92 1.99
CA PRO A 43 3.18 -0.81 3.15
C PRO A 43 3.73 0.10 4.26
N TRP A 44 5.04 0.32 4.34
CA TRP A 44 5.63 1.29 5.27
C TRP A 44 5.46 2.76 4.84
N GLN A 45 5.22 3.04 3.55
CA GLN A 45 4.88 4.39 3.06
C GLN A 45 3.39 4.73 3.30
N PHE A 46 2.56 3.72 3.60
CA PHE A 46 1.12 3.82 3.83
C PHE A 46 0.72 4.67 5.05
N ARG A 47 1.69 5.28 5.76
CA ARG A 47 1.48 6.16 6.94
C ARG A 47 1.67 7.66 6.68
N LYS A 48 1.64 8.14 5.43
CA LYS A 48 1.85 9.57 5.12
C LYS A 48 0.89 10.20 4.11
N ILE A 49 -0.39 9.82 4.10
CA ILE A 49 -1.43 10.61 3.40
C ILE A 49 -2.44 11.21 4.41
N SER A 50 -2.05 11.38 5.69
CA SER A 50 -2.85 12.14 6.66
C SER A 50 -2.42 13.62 6.79
N SER A 51 -1.61 14.17 5.89
CA SER A 51 -1.24 15.59 5.96
C SER A 51 -1.04 16.21 4.59
N GLN A 52 -2.09 16.24 3.76
CA GLN A 52 -2.18 17.26 2.72
C GLN A 52 -3.63 17.54 2.28
N ILE A 53 -4.50 17.89 3.24
CA ILE A 53 -5.55 18.88 2.98
C ILE A 53 -5.54 19.84 4.18
N LEU A 54 -4.67 20.85 4.10
CA LEU A 54 -4.84 22.18 4.66
C LEU A 54 -4.38 23.17 3.58
#